data_AF-A0A383CQT6-F1
#
_entry.id   AF-A0A383CQT6-F1
#
_cell.length_a   1.000
_cell.length_b   1.000
_cell.length_c   1.000
_cell.angle_alpha   90.00
_cell.angle_beta   90.00
_cell.angle_gamma   90.00
#
_symmetry.space_group_name_H-M   'P 1'
#
loop_
_entity.id
_entity.type
_entity.pdbx_description
1 polymer ?
#
loop_
_entity_poly.entity_id
_entity_poly.type
_entity_poly.pdbx_seq_one_letter_code
_entity_poly.pdbx_strand_id
1 'polypeptide(L)'
;MSHFAEIDNNNIVLRVIVAEQDVIDSGIVGNKENWIQTSYNTFCGVHINNKTPLRKNYASPGYKYDKTRDAFIRPKPFDSWLLNEDTCDWDA
;
A
#
# COMPACT_ATOMS: atom_id res chain seq x y z
N MET A 1 14.60 3.60 7.58
CA MET A 1 14.41 3.11 6.20
C MET A 1 12.93 3.06 5.88
N SER A 2 12.57 3.37 4.63
CA SER A 2 11.19 3.44 4.16
C SER A 2 10.76 2.10 3.57
N HIS A 3 9.46 1.80 3.62
CA HIS A 3 8.91 0.64 2.93
C HIS A 3 8.40 1.07 1.56
N PHE A 4 8.67 0.26 0.55
CA PHE A 4 8.19 0.46 -0.81
C PHE A 4 7.51 -0.81 -1.31
N ALA A 5 6.33 -0.63 -1.90
CA ALA A 5 5.54 -1.68 -2.50
C ALA A 5 5.69 -1.63 -4.02
N GLU A 6 6.13 -2.72 -4.63
CA GLU A 6 6.16 -2.86 -6.10
C GLU A 6 4.79 -3.30 -6.57
N ILE A 7 4.21 -2.57 -7.52
CA ILE A 7 2.92 -2.91 -8.14
C ILE A 7 3.09 -3.37 -9.59
N ASP A 8 2.17 -4.23 -10.03
CA ASP A 8 2.02 -4.62 -11.44
C ASP A 8 1.13 -3.64 -12.22
N ASN A 9 0.90 -3.96 -13.50
CA ASN A 9 0.03 -3.18 -14.40
C ASN A 9 -1.44 -3.10 -13.94
N ASN A 10 -1.88 -4.00 -13.05
CA ASN A 10 -3.22 -4.02 -12.47
C ASN A 10 -3.30 -3.31 -11.11
N ASN A 11 -2.21 -2.66 -10.70
CA ASN A 11 -2.00 -2.08 -9.37
C ASN A 11 -1.99 -3.11 -8.23
N ILE A 12 -1.64 -4.37 -8.51
CA ILE A 12 -1.49 -5.41 -7.49
C ILE A 12 -0.06 -5.40 -6.96
N VAL A 13 0.07 -5.37 -5.64
CA VAL A 13 1.36 -5.42 -4.94
C VAL A 13 1.99 -6.79 -5.13
N LEU A 14 3.17 -6.82 -5.76
CA LEU A 14 3.96 -8.03 -5.98
C LEU A 14 4.81 -8.36 -4.76
N ARG A 15 5.51 -7.34 -4.22
CA ARG A 15 6.37 -7.46 -3.04
C ARG A 15 6.53 -6.12 -2.34
N VAL A 16 6.97 -6.18 -1.09
CA VAL A 16 7.33 -5.00 -0.29
C VAL A 16 8.79 -5.13 0.13
N ILE A 17 9.58 -4.07 -0.07
CA ILE A 17 10.98 -4.02 0.34
C ILE A 17 11.22 -2.83 1.26
N VAL A 18 12.32 -2.90 2.02
CA VAL A 18 12.84 -1.78 2.81
C VAL A 18 14.03 -1.22 2.07
N ALA A 19 13.95 0.05 1.67
CA ALA A 19 14.99 0.70 0.89
C ALA A 19 15.06 2.20 1.22
N GLU A 20 16.11 2.85 0.75
CA GLU A 20 16.21 4.31 0.68
C GLU A 20 15.67 4.82 -0.66
N GLN A 21 15.27 6.09 -0.72
CA GLN A 21 14.64 6.67 -1.91
C GLN A 21 15.59 6.68 -3.11
N ASP A 22 16.88 6.90 -2.87
CA ASP A 22 17.95 6.84 -3.87
C ASP A 22 18.10 5.44 -4.50
N VAL A 23 17.94 4.37 -3.71
CA VAL A 23 17.95 2.98 -4.21
C VAL A 23 16.76 2.75 -5.16
N ILE A 24 15.58 3.26 -4.82
CA ILE A 24 14.40 3.18 -5.70
C ILE A 24 14.63 4.02 -6.96
N ASP A 25 15.11 5.25 -6.82
CA ASP A 25 15.32 6.20 -7.92
C ASP A 25 16.45 5.73 -8.86
N SER A 26 17.43 4.99 -8.35
CA SER A 26 18.51 4.38 -9.15
C SER A 26 18.01 3.30 -10.10
N GLY A 27 16.83 2.72 -9.83
CA GLY A 27 16.26 1.63 -10.62
C GLY A 27 16.93 0.26 -10.41
N ILE A 28 17.87 0.13 -9.45
CA ILE A 28 18.58 -1.13 -9.19
C ILE A 28 17.65 -2.26 -8.74
N VAL A 29 16.51 -1.91 -8.14
CA VAL A 29 15.49 -2.86 -7.65
C VAL A 29 14.30 -3.03 -8.61
N GLY A 30 14.29 -2.37 -9.77
CA GLY A 30 13.20 -2.41 -10.75
C GLY A 30 12.81 -1.01 -11.23
N ASN A 31 11.74 -0.90 -12.03
CA ASN A 31 11.27 0.39 -12.51
C ASN A 31 10.73 1.23 -11.33
N LYS A 32 11.32 2.41 -11.09
CA LYS A 32 10.91 3.37 -10.05
C LYS A 32 9.41 3.69 -10.06
N GLU A 33 8.78 3.70 -11.24
CA GLU A 33 7.35 4.04 -11.40
C GLU A 33 6.42 2.97 -10.80
N ASN A 34 6.92 1.74 -10.65
CA ASN A 34 6.18 0.65 -10.05
C ASN A 34 6.28 0.66 -8.51
N TRP A 35 7.15 1.49 -7.95
CA TRP A 35 7.38 1.53 -6.51
C TRP A 35 6.55 2.62 -5.86
N ILE A 36 5.70 2.21 -4.91
CA ILE A 36 4.88 3.12 -4.12
C ILE A 36 5.32 3.02 -2.67
N GLN A 37 5.71 4.17 -2.09
CA GLN A 37 6.07 4.23 -0.68
C GLN A 37 4.85 3.90 0.20
N THR A 38 5.07 3.07 1.19
CA THR A 38 4.06 2.63 2.16
C THR A 38 4.59 2.76 3.59
N SER A 39 3.70 2.83 4.57
CA SER A 39 4.03 2.96 5.99
C SER A 39 3.47 1.77 6.76
N TYR A 40 4.37 0.96 7.34
CA TYR A 40 4.00 -0.16 8.20
C TYR A 40 3.13 0.27 9.39
N ASN A 41 3.26 1.52 9.81
CA ASN A 41 2.62 2.07 10.98
C ASN A 41 1.23 2.66 10.71
N THR A 42 0.70 2.50 9.49
CA THR A 42 -0.57 3.11 9.11
C THR A 42 -1.61 2.07 8.74
N PHE A 43 -2.74 2.11 9.46
CA PHE A 43 -3.87 1.21 9.27
C PHE A 43 -5.17 2.01 9.31
N CYS A 44 -6.06 1.78 8.36
CA CYS A 44 -7.38 2.41 8.28
C CYS A 44 -7.34 3.96 8.32
N GLY A 45 -6.30 4.57 7.76
CA GLY A 45 -6.09 6.02 7.80
C GLY A 45 -5.52 6.56 9.11
N VAL A 46 -5.13 5.70 10.05
CA VAL A 46 -4.58 6.09 11.35
C VAL A 46 -3.12 5.63 11.44
N HIS A 47 -2.23 6.57 11.70
CA HIS A 47 -0.83 6.26 12.01
C HIS A 47 -0.68 5.95 13.49
N ILE A 48 -0.13 4.80 13.85
CA ILE A 48 -0.02 4.30 15.25
C ILE A 48 0.67 5.27 16.22
N ASN A 49 1.61 6.08 15.72
CA ASN A 49 2.32 7.11 16.48
C ASN A 49 1.68 8.52 16.39
N ASN A 50 0.39 8.63 16.06
CA ASN A 50 -0.32 9.91 15.85
C ASN A 50 0.38 10.90 14.88
N LYS A 51 1.07 10.37 13.86
CA LYS A 51 1.65 11.17 12.78
C LYS A 51 0.66 11.29 11.63
N THR A 52 0.97 12.15 10.66
CA THR A 52 0.22 12.17 9.40
C THR A 52 0.44 10.84 8.66
N PRO A 53 -0.63 10.08 8.37
CA PRO A 53 -0.54 8.88 7.57
C PRO A 53 -0.08 9.23 6.15
N LEU A 54 0.91 8.51 5.62
CA LEU A 54 1.32 8.68 4.22
C LEU A 54 0.20 8.26 3.26
N ARG A 55 -0.51 7.18 3.62
CA ARG A 55 -1.59 6.50 2.87
C ARG A 55 -2.50 5.78 3.85
N LYS A 56 -3.71 5.39 3.49
CA LYS A 56 -4.66 4.79 4.46
C LYS A 56 -4.17 3.47 5.06
N ASN A 57 -3.63 2.56 4.25
CA ASN A 57 -3.30 1.20 4.68
C ASN A 57 -1.86 0.84 4.31
N TYR A 58 -1.25 -0.07 5.06
CA TYR A 58 0.02 -0.68 4.69
C TYR A 58 -0.14 -1.64 3.50
N ALA A 59 0.86 -1.66 2.62
CA ALA A 59 0.88 -2.57 1.49
C ALA A 59 1.30 -3.97 1.92
N SER A 60 0.73 -4.99 1.29
CA SER A 60 1.18 -6.38 1.44
C SER A 60 1.02 -7.10 0.11
N PRO A 61 1.82 -8.14 -0.17
CA PRO A 61 1.70 -8.91 -1.41
C PRO A 61 0.26 -9.36 -1.66
N GLY A 62 -0.23 -9.14 -2.88
CA GLY A 62 -1.61 -9.43 -3.29
C GLY A 62 -2.62 -8.30 -3.03
N TYR A 63 -2.25 -7.23 -2.32
CA TYR A 63 -3.13 -6.07 -2.11
C TYR A 63 -3.22 -5.27 -3.39
N LYS A 64 -4.37 -4.62 -3.62
CA LYS A 64 -4.57 -3.70 -4.73
C LYS A 64 -4.37 -2.27 -4.26
N TYR A 65 -3.51 -1.52 -4.95
CA TYR A 65 -3.36 -0.10 -4.75
C TYR A 65 -4.47 0.66 -5.49
N ASP A 66 -5.28 1.39 -4.72
CA ASP A 66 -6.32 2.29 -5.23
C ASP A 66 -5.79 3.73 -5.20
N LYS A 67 -5.51 4.27 -6.40
CA LYS A 67 -5.02 5.64 -6.59
C LYS A 67 -6.04 6.71 -6.19
N THR A 68 -7.33 6.42 -6.30
CA THR A 68 -8.40 7.36 -5.99
C THR A 68 -8.56 7.51 -4.47
N ARG A 69 -8.42 6.41 -3.74
CA ARG A 69 -8.52 6.38 -2.27
C ARG A 69 -7.18 6.53 -1.55
N ASP A 70 -6.08 6.55 -2.31
CA ASP A 70 -4.69 6.53 -1.83
C ASP A 70 -4.46 5.46 -0.76
N ALA A 71 -4.89 4.23 -1.08
CA ALA A 71 -4.99 3.13 -0.13
C ALA A 71 -4.57 1.78 -0.75
N PHE A 72 -3.97 0.93 0.06
CA PHE A 72 -3.76 -0.48 -0.28
C PHE A 72 -4.93 -1.30 0.28
N ILE A 73 -5.69 -1.94 -0.60
CA ILE A 73 -6.89 -2.71 -0.29
C ILE A 73 -6.57 -4.19 -0.43
N ARG A 74 -6.79 -4.96 0.63
CA ARG A 74 -6.61 -6.42 0.57
C ARG A 74 -7.61 -7.06 -0.41
N PRO A 75 -7.30 -8.23 -1.01
CA PRO A 75 -8.28 -8.95 -1.81
C PRO A 75 -9.54 -9.25 -0.99
N LYS A 76 -10.70 -9.22 -1.66
CA LYS A 76 -12.02 -9.41 -1.03
C LYS A 76 -12.08 -10.79 -0.34
N PRO A 77 -12.26 -10.88 0.99
CA PRO A 77 -12.28 -12.17 1.69
C PRO A 77 -13.52 -13.02 1.37
N PHE A 78 -14.69 -12.38 1.30
CA PHE A 78 -15.97 -13.02 0.99
C PHE A 78 -16.81 -12.08 0.12
N ASP A 79 -17.60 -12.63 -0.79
CA ASP A 79 -18.44 -11.83 -1.69
C ASP A 79 -19.51 -11.01 -0.97
N SER A 80 -19.92 -11.40 0.24
CA SER A 80 -20.87 -10.64 1.06
C SER A 80 -20.26 -9.40 1.71
N TRP A 81 -18.94 -9.32 1.84
CA TRP A 81 -18.28 -8.22 2.53
C TRP A 81 -18.33 -6.95 1.68
N LEU A 82 -18.54 -5.81 2.33
CA LEU A 82 -18.59 -4.51 1.68
C LEU A 82 -17.31 -3.74 1.99
N LEU A 83 -16.78 -3.03 1.00
CA LEU A 83 -15.61 -2.17 1.22
C LEU A 83 -16.07 -0.92 1.97
N ASN A 84 -15.48 -0.69 3.13
CA ASN A 84 -15.63 0.54 3.86
C ASN A 84 -14.78 1.63 3.19
N GLU A 85 -15.41 2.67 2.64
CA GLU A 85 -14.68 3.69 1.88
C GLU A 85 -13.82 4.60 2.79
N ASP A 86 -14.17 4.70 4.08
CA ASP A 86 -13.44 5.50 5.06
C ASP A 86 -12.14 4.81 5.46
N THR A 87 -12.19 3.51 5.77
CA THR A 87 -11.01 2.74 6.21
C THR A 87 -10.28 2.04 5.06
N CYS A 88 -10.94 1.85 3.92
CA CYS A 88 -10.48 1.02 2.81
C CYS A 88 -10.19 -0.44 3.23
N ASP A 89 -10.94 -0.93 4.22
CA ASP A 89 -10.97 -2.32 4.65
C ASP A 89 -12.35 -2.93 4.39
N TRP A 90 -12.44 -4.25 4.47
CA TRP A 90 -13.67 -4.99 4.23
C TRP A 90 -14.42 -5.23 5.54
N ASP A 91 -15.70 -4.85 5.56
CA ASP A 91 -16.65 -5.09 6.64
C ASP A 91 -17.53 -6.30 6.32
N ALA A 92 -17.79 -7.12 7.36
CA ALA A 92 -18.55 -8.37 7.28
C ALA A 92 -20.07 -8.18 7.37
#